data_AF-A0A1V5AL66-F1
#
_entry.id   AF-A0A1V5AL66-F1
#
_cell.length_a   1.000
_cell.length_b   1.000
_cell.length_c   1.000
_cell.angle_alpha   90.00
_cell.angle_beta   90.00
_cell.angle_gamma   90.00
#
_symmetry.space_group_name_H-M   'P 1'
#
loop_
_entity.id
_entity.type
_entity.pdbx_description
1 polymer ?
#
loop_
_entity_poly.entity_id
_entity_poly.type
_entity_poly.pdbx_seq_one_letter_code
_entity_poly.pdbx_strand_id
1 'polypeptide(L)'
;MAQSYLKKWYFWATHSRLPSAIDKAKTLKDHWNGILNYINNKIDNGILEGLNSQIQAAKDSARGFRSTKNFIITIYIRMGKLQFNLPT
;
A
#
# COMPACT_ATOMS: atom_id res chain seq x y z
N MET A 1 6.08 13.97 -19.62
CA MET A 1 7.30 13.30 -20.12
C MET A 1 7.42 11.85 -19.64
N ALA A 2 7.23 11.52 -18.36
CA ALA A 2 7.35 10.14 -17.87
C ALA A 2 6.39 9.15 -18.56
N GLN A 3 5.13 9.53 -18.79
CA GLN A 3 4.14 8.68 -19.46
C GLN A 3 4.52 8.34 -20.91
N SER A 4 5.12 9.25 -21.66
CA SER A 4 5.52 8.99 -23.05
C SER A 4 6.68 7.99 -23.12
N TYR A 5 7.65 8.09 -22.21
CA TYR A 5 8.73 7.11 -22.12
C TYR A 5 8.22 5.72 -21.70
N LEU A 6 7.30 5.67 -20.72
CA LEU A 6 6.70 4.41 -20.28
C LEU A 6 5.88 3.75 -21.39
N LYS A 7 5.12 4.53 -22.17
CA LYS A 7 4.39 4.05 -23.37
C LYS A 7 5.33 3.49 -24.43
N LYS A 8 6.44 4.18 -24.70
CA LYS A 8 7.46 3.71 -25.64
C LYS A 8 8.04 2.39 -25.17
N TRP A 9 8.49 2.31 -23.92
CA TRP A 9 9.05 1.07 -23.36
C TRP A 9 8.05 -0.09 -23.39
N TYR A 10 6.79 0.13 -23.00
CA TYR A 10 5.74 -0.89 -23.05
C TYR A 10 5.57 -1.47 -24.45
N PHE A 11 5.56 -0.61 -25.48
CA PHE A 11 5.46 -1.05 -26.88
C PHE A 11 6.64 -1.94 -27.27
N TRP A 12 7.87 -1.59 -26.93
CA TRP A 12 9.04 -2.43 -27.20
C TRP A 12 8.99 -3.75 -26.41
N ALA A 13 8.60 -3.70 -25.14
CA ALA A 13 8.55 -4.87 -24.27
C ALA A 13 7.52 -5.91 -24.75
N THR A 14 6.36 -5.49 -25.25
CA THR A 14 5.34 -6.40 -25.79
C THR A 14 5.73 -7.04 -27.13
N HIS A 15 6.67 -6.45 -27.87
CA HIS A 15 7.16 -6.96 -29.16
C HIS A 15 8.50 -7.69 -29.05
N SER A 16 9.07 -7.83 -27.85
CA SER A 16 10.38 -8.46 -27.62
C SER A 16 10.40 -9.98 -27.85
N ARG A 17 9.24 -10.60 -28.18
CA ARG A 17 9.03 -12.06 -28.33
C ARG A 17 9.42 -12.88 -27.09
N LEU A 18 9.68 -12.23 -25.96
CA LEU A 18 9.99 -12.85 -24.68
C LEU A 18 8.70 -12.91 -23.84
N PRO A 19 8.09 -14.09 -23.62
CA PRO A 19 6.82 -14.19 -22.90
C PRO A 19 6.86 -13.55 -21.51
N SER A 20 7.96 -13.75 -20.77
CA SER A 20 8.17 -13.14 -19.46
C SER A 20 8.20 -11.60 -19.49
N ALA A 21 8.81 -11.01 -20.52
CA ALA A 21 8.83 -9.56 -20.69
C ALA A 21 7.44 -9.02 -21.06
N ILE A 22 6.70 -9.73 -21.91
CA ILE A 22 5.33 -9.38 -22.31
C ILE A 22 4.41 -9.40 -21.09
N ASP A 23 4.49 -10.43 -20.25
CA ASP A 23 3.66 -10.56 -19.05
C ASP A 23 3.96 -9.44 -18.05
N LYS A 24 5.24 -9.16 -17.79
CA LYS A 24 5.63 -8.03 -16.92
C LYS A 24 5.17 -6.69 -17.49
N ALA A 25 5.24 -6.49 -18.79
CA ALA A 25 4.74 -5.28 -19.43
C ALA A 25 3.22 -5.13 -19.22
N LYS A 26 2.45 -6.21 -19.39
CA LYS A 26 0.99 -6.21 -19.15
C LYS A 26 0.68 -5.87 -17.69
N THR A 27 1.33 -6.51 -16.72
CA THR A 27 1.15 -6.19 -15.29
C THR A 27 1.46 -4.71 -15.02
N LEU A 28 2.54 -4.18 -15.58
CA LEU A 28 2.89 -2.77 -15.40
C LEU A 28 1.81 -1.83 -15.98
N LYS A 29 1.15 -2.26 -17.06
CA LYS A 29 0.06 -1.51 -17.67
C LYS A 29 -1.22 -1.52 -16.83
N ASP A 30 -1.51 -2.60 -16.14
CA ASP A 30 -2.66 -2.66 -15.24
C ASP A 30 -2.50 -1.69 -14.05
N HIS A 31 -1.24 -1.43 -13.64
CA HIS A 31 -0.91 -0.51 -12.55
C HIS A 31 -0.42 0.88 -13.00
N TRP A 32 -0.64 1.25 -14.27
CA TRP A 32 -0.09 2.47 -14.89
C TRP A 32 -0.39 3.75 -14.10
N ASN A 33 -1.61 3.87 -13.59
CA ASN A 33 -2.05 5.06 -12.85
C ASN A 33 -1.26 5.24 -11.55
N GLY A 34 -1.03 4.16 -10.80
CA GLY A 34 -0.25 4.21 -9.55
C GLY A 34 1.20 4.61 -9.80
N ILE A 35 1.81 4.06 -10.86
CA ILE A 35 3.20 4.33 -11.24
C ILE A 35 3.38 5.80 -11.64
N LEU A 36 2.48 6.34 -12.48
CA LEU A 36 2.53 7.75 -12.86
C LEU A 36 2.27 8.67 -11.68
N ASN A 37 1.33 8.32 -10.80
CA ASN A 37 1.02 9.10 -9.61
C ASN A 37 2.25 9.18 -8.68
N TYR A 38 2.96 8.07 -8.50
CA TYR A 38 4.22 8.05 -7.75
C TYR A 38 5.30 8.92 -8.39
N ILE A 39 5.49 8.85 -9.71
CA ILE A 39 6.51 9.65 -10.41
C ILE A 39 6.25 11.16 -10.26
N ASN A 40 4.98 11.57 -10.27
CA ASN A 40 4.61 12.98 -10.17
C ASN A 40 4.59 13.50 -8.73
N ASN A 41 4.01 12.74 -7.81
CA ASN A 41 3.71 13.20 -6.45
C ASN A 41 4.71 12.67 -5.41
N LYS A 42 5.52 11.65 -5.75
CA LYS A 42 6.39 10.90 -4.83
C LYS A 42 5.69 10.35 -3.59
N ILE A 43 4.36 10.27 -3.62
CA ILE A 43 3.56 9.68 -2.56
C ILE A 43 3.63 8.17 -2.74
N ASP A 44 4.37 7.51 -1.87
CA ASP A 44 4.38 6.05 -1.76
C ASP A 44 3.25 5.55 -0.84
N ASN A 45 3.04 4.24 -0.86
CA ASN A 45 2.11 3.55 0.02
C ASN A 45 2.74 3.25 1.40
N GLY A 46 3.94 3.76 1.70
CA GLY A 46 4.72 3.38 2.87
C GLY A 46 4.07 3.78 4.20
N ILE A 47 3.42 4.94 4.23
CA ILE A 47 2.65 5.37 5.42
C ILE A 47 1.46 4.43 5.65
N LEU A 48 0.74 4.05 4.58
CA LEU A 48 -0.40 3.14 4.66
C LEU A 48 0.03 1.72 5.05
N GLU A 49 1.17 1.26 4.55
CA GLU A 49 1.80 -0.01 4.94
C GLU A 49 2.20 0.01 6.42
N GLY A 50 2.83 1.08 6.89
CA GLY A 50 3.17 1.26 8.31
C GLY A 50 1.94 1.23 9.21
N LEU A 51 0.86 1.91 8.83
CA LEU A 51 -0.42 1.86 9.54
C LEU A 51 -1.00 0.44 9.55
N ASN A 52 -0.99 -0.26 8.41
CA ASN A 52 -1.48 -1.63 8.31
C ASN A 52 -0.65 -2.59 9.20
N SER A 53 0.68 -2.48 9.19
CA SER A 53 1.56 -3.27 10.07
C SER A 53 1.24 -3.05 11.55
N GLN A 54 1.00 -1.81 11.96
CA GLN A 54 0.63 -1.51 13.35
C GLN A 54 -0.75 -2.08 13.71
N ILE A 55 -1.70 -2.05 12.78
CA ILE A 55 -3.04 -2.62 12.98
C ILE A 55 -2.96 -4.14 13.11
N GLN A 56 -2.18 -4.81 12.24
CA GLN A 56 -1.97 -6.25 12.32
C GLN A 56 -1.23 -6.64 13.60
N ALA A 57 -0.21 -5.88 14.01
CA ALA A 57 0.47 -6.10 15.29
C ALA A 57 -0.49 -5.99 16.49
N ALA A 58 -1.48 -5.09 16.44
CA ALA A 58 -2.52 -5.01 17.46
C ALA A 58 -3.44 -6.24 17.47
N LYS A 59 -3.78 -6.77 16.28
CA LYS A 59 -4.56 -8.01 16.13
C LYS A 59 -3.80 -9.24 16.63
N ASP A 60 -2.54 -9.37 16.25
CA ASP A 60 -1.68 -10.50 16.59
C ASP A 60 -1.39 -10.52 18.10
N SER A 61 -1.13 -9.35 18.69
CA SER A 61 -0.96 -9.19 20.14
C SER A 61 -2.19 -9.63 20.94
N ALA A 62 -3.39 -9.48 20.38
CA ALA A 62 -4.64 -9.91 21.01
C ALA A 62 -4.99 -11.38 20.72
N ARG A 63 -4.22 -12.05 19.84
CA ARG A 63 -4.52 -13.40 19.29
C ARG A 63 -5.89 -13.45 18.59
N GLY A 64 -6.24 -12.35 17.93
CA GLY A 64 -7.53 -12.17 17.27
C GLY A 64 -8.60 -11.54 18.18
N PHE A 65 -9.66 -11.04 17.54
CA PHE A 65 -10.78 -10.40 18.23
C PHE A 65 -12.07 -11.15 17.93
N ARG A 66 -12.89 -11.38 18.96
CA ARG A 66 -14.21 -12.02 18.82
C ARG A 66 -15.25 -11.10 18.16
N SER A 67 -15.03 -9.78 18.19
CA SER A 67 -15.91 -8.77 17.60
C SER A 67 -15.11 -7.66 16.92
N THR A 68 -15.55 -7.24 15.74
CA THR A 68 -14.98 -6.10 15.01
C THR A 68 -15.02 -4.81 15.82
N LYS A 69 -16.05 -4.63 16.67
CA LYS A 69 -16.17 -3.45 17.55
C LYS A 69 -14.98 -3.35 18.50
N ASN A 70 -14.59 -4.46 19.12
CA ASN A 70 -13.47 -4.51 20.07
C ASN A 70 -12.12 -4.31 19.35
N PHE A 71 -12.00 -4.81 18.12
CA PHE A 71 -10.83 -4.57 17.28
C PHE A 71 -10.64 -3.07 16.99
N ILE A 72 -11.71 -2.41 16.51
CA ILE A 72 -11.70 -0.97 16.20
C ILE A 72 -11.37 -0.14 17.45
N ILE A 73 -12.00 -0.43 18.59
CA ILE A 73 -11.72 0.26 19.85
C ILE A 73 -10.25 0.11 20.23
N THR A 74 -9.68 -1.09 20.10
CA THR A 74 -8.26 -1.32 20.44
C THR A 74 -7.31 -0.51 19.54
N ILE A 75 -7.63 -0.39 18.25
CA ILE A 75 -6.88 0.46 17.32
C ILE A 75 -6.93 1.93 17.80
N TYR A 76 -8.11 2.45 18.13
CA TYR A 76 -8.24 3.81 18.65
C TYR A 76 -7.50 4.01 19.97
N ILE A 77 -7.55 3.05 20.88
CA ILE A 77 -6.82 3.13 22.15
C ILE A 77 -5.31 3.15 21.93
N ARG A 78 -4.77 2.28 21.05
CA ARG A 78 -3.33 2.21 20.78
C ARG A 78 -2.80 3.39 19.96
N MET A 79 -3.55 3.84 18.97
CA MET A 79 -3.05 4.78 17.94
C MET A 79 -3.62 6.19 18.08
N GLY A 80 -4.73 6.36 18.79
CA GLY A 80 -5.46 7.62 18.91
C GLY A 80 -4.81 8.67 19.82
N LYS A 81 -3.62 8.38 20.39
CA LYS A 81 -2.89 9.28 21.32
C LYS A 81 -3.79 9.86 22.41
N LEU A 82 -4.67 9.02 22.97
CA LEU A 82 -5.62 9.43 24.00
C LEU A 82 -4.86 9.84 25.26
N GLN A 83 -5.16 11.02 25.79
CA GLN A 83 -4.65 11.48 27.08
C GLN A 83 -5.61 11.03 28.17
N PHE A 84 -5.18 10.09 28.99
CA PHE A 84 -5.92 9.71 30.18
C PHE A 84 -5.40 10.57 31.34
N ASN A 85 -6.26 11.43 31.89
CA ASN A 85 -5.95 12.20 33.10
C ASN A 85 -6.02 11.25 34.31
N LEU A 86 -5.03 10.38 34.44
CA LEU A 86 -4.95 9.41 35.52
C LEU A 86 -4.44 10.12 36.78
N PRO A 87 -5.10 9.95 37.94
CA PRO A 87 -4.56 10.45 39.19
C PRO A 87 -3.25 9.69 39.49
N THR A 88 -2.15 10.43 39.56
CA THR A 88 -0.85 9.96 40.07
C THR A 88 -0.88 9.79 41.57
#